data_AF-A0A966LDX6-F1
#
_entry.id   AF-A0A966LDX6-F1
#
_cell.length_a   1.000
_cell.length_b   1.000
_cell.length_c   1.000
_cell.angle_alpha   90.00
_cell.angle_beta   90.00
_cell.angle_gamma   90.00
#
_symmetry.space_group_name_H-M   'P 1'
#
loop_
_entity.id
_entity.type
_entity.pdbx_description
1 polymer ?
#
loop_
_entity_poly.entity_id
_entity_poly.type
_entity_poly.pdbx_seq_one_letter_code
_entity_poly.pdbx_strand_id
1 'polypeptide(L)'
;MSDDLDALIAPETPACRTPRGPARSGGRAARHAARSTPLAGDARPIRAGMSGGTYNPLSEADVLRIHRAALVALEEIGLADAPPSGVEILTRAGAVLGEDGRIRFPRALVEDMLAKAARGITLFGRDPRHDMVLSGTRVHYGTAGAAVHVVDVDGRRYRESTVQDLHDAARIVDRLENIHFLQRPMVCRDIADNLQMDLNTIYACCAGTTKHVGTSFTESGFVPQAFDLLHMIAGGEADWRARPFVSNSNCFVVPPMKFATDACLVMEACIAGGMPVLLLSAGQAGATAPAPIAGAIVQAVAECLAGVVYVNAISPGYPAIFGTWPFVSDLRTGAMSGGSGEQALLTAGCAQMHRFYGLPGGAAAGIADAKLPDMQAGWEQMCSNVMAGLAGLNLVYEAAGMHASLLGFCLESLILGDDLLGQAMRCVRGIEVTEDTLALETMRATCLGGPGHYLGTDQTLSLMQSEYVYPATANRHSPKEWEEKGRPDLLAVATARKEAILADRAAARFDPALDAAIRERFAIHLPA
;
A
#
# COMPACT_ATOMS: atom_id res chain seq x y z
N MET A 1 -23.42 -46.93 -68.16
CA MET A 1 -22.68 -48.18 -68.42
C MET A 1 -22.02 -48.51 -67.08
N SER A 2 -22.59 -49.36 -66.21
CA SER A 2 -23.14 -50.71 -66.47
C SER A 2 -21.98 -51.70 -66.74
N ASP A 3 -21.89 -52.88 -66.13
CA ASP A 3 -22.77 -53.71 -65.27
C ASP A 3 -21.86 -54.43 -64.23
N ASP A 4 -22.21 -55.14 -63.15
CA ASP A 4 -23.45 -55.62 -62.47
C ASP A 4 -23.02 -56.11 -61.03
N LEU A 5 -23.67 -57.02 -60.26
CA LEU A 5 -24.96 -56.97 -59.53
C LEU A 5 -25.09 -58.29 -58.70
N ASP A 6 -25.21 -58.23 -57.35
CA ASP A 6 -25.74 -59.30 -56.43
C ASP A 6 -25.43 -59.01 -54.93
N ALA A 7 -26.18 -59.43 -53.88
CA ALA A 7 -27.59 -59.81 -53.71
C ALA A 7 -28.01 -59.91 -52.20
N LEU A 8 -29.32 -59.88 -51.91
CA LEU A 8 -30.05 -60.55 -50.78
C LEU A 8 -29.84 -60.17 -49.27
N ILE A 9 -30.49 -59.08 -48.84
CA ILE A 9 -31.56 -58.98 -47.79
C ILE A 9 -31.60 -59.97 -46.57
N ALA A 10 -31.44 -59.39 -45.35
CA ALA A 10 -32.12 -59.66 -44.04
C ALA A 10 -31.94 -61.03 -43.30
N PRO A 11 -32.32 -61.17 -41.98
CA PRO A 11 -32.93 -60.20 -41.05
C PRO A 11 -32.19 -59.97 -39.70
N GLU A 12 -32.71 -59.05 -38.87
CA GLU A 12 -32.20 -58.72 -37.53
C GLU A 12 -32.63 -59.69 -36.41
N THR A 13 -31.88 -59.70 -35.30
CA THR A 13 -32.34 -60.16 -33.97
C THR A 13 -31.89 -59.19 -32.87
N PRO A 14 -32.72 -58.93 -31.83
CA PRO A 14 -32.51 -57.80 -30.92
C PRO A 14 -31.54 -58.08 -29.76
N ALA A 15 -30.58 -57.17 -29.54
CA ALA A 15 -29.68 -57.19 -28.38
C ALA A 15 -30.28 -56.45 -27.16
N CYS A 16 -29.98 -56.96 -25.95
CA CYS A 16 -30.55 -56.49 -24.69
C CYS A 16 -30.08 -55.06 -24.30
N ARG A 17 -31.00 -54.22 -23.79
CA ARG A 17 -30.67 -52.92 -23.19
C ARG A 17 -30.52 -53.03 -21.66
N THR A 18 -29.30 -52.95 -21.16
CA THR A 18 -29.03 -52.73 -19.72
C THR A 18 -29.35 -51.28 -19.32
N PRO A 19 -29.93 -51.01 -18.13
CA PRO A 19 -30.23 -49.65 -17.70
C PRO A 19 -28.96 -48.82 -17.42
N ARG A 20 -28.93 -47.55 -17.84
CA ARG A 20 -27.95 -46.58 -17.33
C ARG A 20 -28.36 -46.16 -15.91
N GLY A 21 -27.46 -46.37 -14.94
CA GLY A 21 -27.65 -45.87 -13.58
C GLY A 21 -27.66 -44.33 -13.53
N PRO A 22 -28.27 -43.71 -12.49
CA PRO A 22 -28.45 -42.27 -12.41
C PRO A 22 -27.10 -41.54 -12.28
N ALA A 23 -26.89 -40.53 -13.13
CA ALA A 23 -25.68 -39.72 -13.10
C ALA A 23 -25.62 -38.88 -11.80
N ARG A 24 -24.55 -39.06 -11.01
CA ARG A 24 -24.32 -38.38 -9.71
C ARG A 24 -23.97 -36.89 -9.89
N SER A 25 -24.95 -36.07 -10.27
CA SER A 25 -24.83 -34.61 -10.46
C SER A 25 -24.24 -33.88 -9.25
N GLY A 26 -24.64 -34.26 -8.03
CA GLY A 26 -24.17 -33.65 -6.78
C GLY A 26 -22.65 -33.69 -6.59
N GLY A 27 -21.94 -34.65 -7.23
CA GLY A 27 -20.49 -34.77 -7.14
C GLY A 27 -19.70 -33.64 -7.83
N ARG A 28 -20.32 -32.82 -8.69
CA ARG A 28 -19.69 -31.58 -9.22
C ARG A 28 -19.95 -30.40 -8.28
N ALA A 29 -21.17 -30.28 -7.76
CA ALA A 29 -21.55 -29.21 -6.82
C ALA A 29 -20.78 -29.31 -5.50
N ALA A 30 -20.68 -30.49 -4.89
CA ALA A 30 -19.93 -30.70 -3.64
C ALA A 30 -18.44 -30.37 -3.79
N ARG A 31 -17.82 -30.68 -4.94
CA ARG A 31 -16.43 -30.30 -5.23
C ARG A 31 -16.27 -28.81 -5.50
N HIS A 32 -17.27 -28.12 -6.05
CA HIS A 32 -17.27 -26.65 -6.09
C HIS A 32 -17.41 -26.02 -4.70
N ALA A 33 -18.27 -26.56 -3.83
CA ALA A 33 -18.44 -26.06 -2.47
C ALA A 33 -17.17 -26.24 -1.61
N ALA A 34 -16.48 -27.39 -1.75
CA ALA A 34 -15.18 -27.60 -1.13
C ALA A 34 -14.15 -26.54 -1.61
N ARG A 35 -14.04 -26.34 -2.93
CA ARG A 35 -13.18 -25.31 -3.57
C ARG A 35 -13.56 -23.85 -3.24
N SER A 36 -14.71 -23.60 -2.61
CA SER A 36 -15.10 -22.27 -2.12
C SER A 36 -14.96 -22.11 -0.61
N THR A 37 -14.40 -23.10 0.09
CA THR A 37 -14.02 -22.96 1.51
C THR A 37 -12.78 -22.08 1.59
N PRO A 38 -12.77 -20.99 2.38
CA PRO A 38 -11.57 -20.17 2.56
C PRO A 38 -10.45 -20.99 3.22
N LEU A 39 -9.22 -20.90 2.69
CA LEU A 39 -8.05 -21.45 3.35
C LEU A 39 -7.72 -20.67 4.63
N ALA A 40 -7.06 -21.36 5.58
CA ALA A 40 -6.41 -20.70 6.71
C ALA A 40 -5.41 -19.64 6.23
N GLY A 41 -5.24 -18.57 7.02
CA GLY A 41 -4.52 -17.36 6.60
C GLY A 41 -3.03 -17.55 6.28
N ASP A 42 -2.47 -18.69 6.66
CA ASP A 42 -1.11 -19.13 6.38
C ASP A 42 -0.96 -19.97 5.10
N ALA A 43 -1.99 -20.75 4.76
CA ALA A 43 -2.07 -21.54 3.52
C ALA A 43 -2.51 -20.72 2.28
N ARG A 44 -2.84 -19.44 2.45
CA ARG A 44 -3.20 -18.52 1.36
C ARG A 44 -2.00 -18.26 0.42
N PRO A 45 -2.23 -18.06 -0.89
CA PRO A 45 -1.17 -17.91 -1.89
C PRO A 45 -0.43 -16.56 -1.79
N ILE A 46 -1.07 -15.57 -1.15
CA ILE A 46 -0.60 -14.22 -0.86
C ILE A 46 -1.19 -13.75 0.49
N ARG A 47 -0.52 -12.81 1.18
CA ARG A 47 -0.95 -12.22 2.45
C ARG A 47 -0.17 -10.93 2.77
N ALA A 48 -0.63 -10.19 3.78
CA ALA A 48 0.08 -9.02 4.31
C ALA A 48 1.48 -9.37 4.85
N GLY A 49 2.47 -8.49 4.60
CA GLY A 49 3.80 -8.62 5.16
C GLY A 49 4.59 -9.84 4.67
N MET A 50 4.44 -10.25 3.41
CA MET A 50 5.35 -11.24 2.79
C MET A 50 6.73 -10.62 2.55
N SER A 51 7.77 -11.44 2.60
CA SER A 51 9.15 -10.96 2.53
C SER A 51 9.62 -10.80 1.08
N GLY A 52 9.89 -9.56 0.67
CA GLY A 52 10.59 -9.23 -0.57
C GLY A 52 12.11 -9.13 -0.37
N GLY A 53 12.76 -8.25 -1.13
CA GLY A 53 14.20 -7.99 -1.07
C GLY A 53 15.04 -8.80 -2.07
N THR A 54 14.38 -9.50 -2.99
CA THR A 54 15.01 -10.26 -4.08
C THR A 54 15.52 -9.35 -5.21
N TYR A 55 14.98 -8.14 -5.34
CA TYR A 55 15.44 -7.13 -6.29
C TYR A 55 16.33 -6.06 -5.64
N ASN A 56 17.47 -5.77 -6.29
CA ASN A 56 18.46 -4.79 -5.87
C ASN A 56 18.89 -3.96 -7.10
N PRO A 57 18.37 -2.74 -7.31
CA PRO A 57 18.77 -1.89 -8.43
C PRO A 57 20.17 -1.26 -8.27
N LEU A 58 20.75 -1.29 -7.06
CA LEU A 58 22.07 -0.75 -6.75
C LEU A 58 23.05 -1.88 -6.42
N SER A 59 24.33 -1.70 -6.77
CA SER A 59 25.38 -2.59 -6.24
C SER A 59 25.68 -2.24 -4.77
N GLU A 60 26.29 -3.18 -4.02
CA GLU A 60 26.77 -2.92 -2.65
C GLU A 60 27.73 -1.71 -2.59
N ALA A 61 28.58 -1.56 -3.62
CA ALA A 61 29.49 -0.44 -3.74
C ALA A 61 28.74 0.89 -3.91
N ASP A 62 27.64 0.91 -4.68
CA ASP A 62 26.84 2.11 -4.92
C ASP A 62 25.96 2.48 -3.71
N VAL A 63 25.40 1.50 -2.99
CA VAL A 63 24.76 1.71 -1.68
C VAL A 63 25.72 2.42 -0.73
N LEU A 64 26.97 1.94 -0.63
CA LEU A 64 28.00 2.57 0.20
C LEU A 64 28.43 3.96 -0.32
N ARG A 65 28.33 4.24 -1.63
CA ARG A 65 28.57 5.59 -2.18
C ARG A 65 27.43 6.54 -1.84
N ILE A 66 26.18 6.10 -1.97
CA ILE A 66 24.98 6.89 -1.61
C ILE A 66 24.99 7.23 -0.12
N HIS A 67 25.27 6.24 0.75
CA HIS A 67 25.41 6.47 2.19
C HIS A 67 26.48 7.53 2.52
N ARG A 68 27.71 7.39 1.98
CA ARG A 68 28.79 8.36 2.21
C ARG A 68 28.46 9.75 1.66
N ALA A 69 27.77 9.84 0.53
CA ALA A 69 27.34 11.11 -0.05
C ALA A 69 26.23 11.78 0.78
N ALA A 70 25.31 11.01 1.37
CA ALA A 70 24.30 11.55 2.28
C ALA A 70 24.91 12.07 3.59
N LEU A 71 25.92 11.37 4.13
CA LEU A 71 26.70 11.86 5.28
C LEU A 71 27.46 13.16 4.95
N VAL A 72 28.09 13.26 3.77
CA VAL A 72 28.73 14.50 3.28
C VAL A 72 27.72 15.64 3.16
N ALA A 73 26.53 15.39 2.59
CA ALA A 73 25.49 16.41 2.48
C ALA A 73 25.01 16.91 3.85
N LEU A 74 24.89 16.03 4.85
CA LEU A 74 24.51 16.40 6.21
C LEU A 74 25.61 17.16 6.97
N GLU A 75 26.88 16.81 6.75
CA GLU A 75 28.02 17.40 7.44
C GLU A 75 28.45 18.75 6.86
N GLU A 76 28.44 18.88 5.52
CA GLU A 76 28.93 20.08 4.82
C GLU A 76 27.80 21.07 4.48
N ILE A 77 26.62 20.57 4.06
CA ILE A 77 25.49 21.41 3.64
C ILE A 77 24.50 21.62 4.79
N GLY A 78 24.13 20.56 5.51
CA GLY A 78 23.14 20.61 6.59
C GLY A 78 21.74 21.04 6.13
N LEU A 79 20.83 21.33 7.07
CA LEU A 79 19.46 21.79 6.81
C LEU A 79 19.24 23.20 7.40
N ALA A 80 18.48 24.05 6.71
CA ALA A 80 18.06 25.37 7.22
C ALA A 80 16.66 25.32 7.85
N ASP A 81 16.20 26.46 8.38
CA ASP A 81 14.80 26.75 8.78
C ASP A 81 14.23 25.84 9.89
N ALA A 82 15.09 25.31 10.77
CA ALA A 82 14.65 24.57 11.95
C ALA A 82 13.83 25.46 12.91
N PRO A 83 12.76 24.94 13.55
CA PRO A 83 12.07 25.68 14.61
C PRO A 83 13.01 25.92 15.81
N PRO A 84 12.76 26.94 16.66
CA PRO A 84 13.61 27.22 17.82
C PRO A 84 13.78 26.03 18.78
N SER A 85 12.74 25.22 18.98
CA SER A 85 12.81 23.95 19.73
C SER A 85 13.74 22.95 19.04
N GLY A 86 13.59 22.74 17.73
CA GLY A 86 14.46 21.91 16.91
C GLY A 86 15.92 22.34 16.95
N VAL A 87 16.23 23.63 16.92
CA VAL A 87 17.59 24.16 17.11
C VAL A 87 18.14 23.73 18.48
N GLU A 88 17.38 23.93 19.56
CA GLU A 88 17.78 23.56 20.92
C GLU A 88 18.00 22.03 21.06
N ILE A 89 17.07 21.23 20.55
CA ILE A 89 17.08 19.76 20.61
C ILE A 89 18.28 19.20 19.82
N LEU A 90 18.46 19.66 18.57
CA LEU A 90 19.52 19.15 17.69
C LEU A 90 20.91 19.60 18.15
N THR A 91 21.08 20.85 18.59
CA THR A 91 22.38 21.32 19.09
C THR A 91 22.76 20.68 20.42
N ARG A 92 21.79 20.46 21.34
CA ARG A 92 21.99 19.65 22.55
C ARG A 92 22.43 18.23 22.25
N ALA A 93 21.95 17.64 21.15
CA ALA A 93 22.37 16.31 20.71
C ALA A 93 23.76 16.27 20.06
N GLY A 94 24.35 17.42 19.68
CA GLY A 94 25.67 17.53 19.07
C GLY A 94 25.67 18.01 17.60
N ALA A 95 24.53 18.43 17.05
CA ALA A 95 24.49 19.08 15.75
C ALA A 95 25.04 20.52 15.85
N VAL A 96 25.56 21.05 14.74
CA VAL A 96 26.22 22.36 14.71
C VAL A 96 25.37 23.36 13.94
N LEU A 97 24.82 24.38 14.62
CA LEU A 97 24.24 25.54 13.96
C LEU A 97 25.38 26.42 13.41
N GLY A 98 25.47 26.54 12.09
CA GLY A 98 26.43 27.43 11.43
C GLY A 98 26.01 28.90 11.45
N GLU A 99 26.97 29.80 11.20
CA GLU A 99 26.74 31.24 11.05
C GLU A 99 25.82 31.58 9.85
N ASP A 100 25.68 30.64 8.90
CA ASP A 100 24.75 30.68 7.77
C ASP A 100 23.32 30.22 8.13
N GLY A 101 23.04 29.96 9.41
CA GLY A 101 21.74 29.50 9.90
C GLY A 101 21.42 28.04 9.59
N ARG A 102 22.38 27.25 9.08
CA ARG A 102 22.16 25.84 8.73
C ARG A 102 22.66 24.92 9.84
N ILE A 103 21.82 23.97 10.27
CA ILE A 103 22.19 22.89 11.18
C ILE A 103 22.91 21.80 10.38
N ARG A 104 24.18 21.56 10.71
CA ARG A 104 25.01 20.48 10.17
C ARG A 104 25.13 19.34 11.17
N PHE A 105 25.26 18.12 10.66
CA PHE A 105 25.24 16.90 11.47
C PHE A 105 26.58 16.15 11.27
N PRO A 106 27.48 16.16 12.27
CA PRO A 106 28.72 15.39 12.22
C PRO A 106 28.43 13.89 12.02
N ARG A 107 29.27 13.17 11.26
CA ARG A 107 29.01 11.74 10.93
C ARG A 107 28.76 10.88 12.17
N ALA A 108 29.58 11.05 13.20
CA ALA A 108 29.45 10.32 14.46
C ALA A 108 28.08 10.53 15.14
N LEU A 109 27.47 11.72 15.02
CA LEU A 109 26.11 11.97 15.53
C LEU A 109 25.06 11.17 14.75
N VAL A 110 25.18 11.14 13.42
CA VAL A 110 24.25 10.39 12.57
C VAL A 110 24.37 8.89 12.85
N GLU A 111 25.60 8.39 13.02
CA GLU A 111 25.91 7.00 13.38
C GLU A 111 25.40 6.63 14.78
N ASP A 112 25.63 7.48 15.80
CA ASP A 112 25.13 7.30 17.17
C ASP A 112 23.59 7.30 17.26
N MET A 113 22.91 8.10 16.43
CA MET A 113 21.45 8.11 16.39
C MET A 113 20.87 6.97 15.56
N LEU A 114 21.55 6.56 14.49
CA LEU A 114 21.25 5.32 13.77
C LEU A 114 21.39 4.09 14.66
N ALA A 115 22.30 4.07 15.64
CA ALA A 115 22.42 3.01 16.63
C ALA A 115 21.24 2.96 17.63
N LYS A 116 20.61 4.11 17.93
CA LYS A 116 19.49 4.24 18.88
C LYS A 116 18.11 4.00 18.24
N ALA A 117 17.97 4.28 16.95
CA ALA A 117 16.67 4.31 16.27
C ALA A 117 15.89 2.96 16.29
N ALA A 118 14.55 3.04 16.38
CA ALA A 118 13.67 1.89 16.47
C ALA A 118 13.81 0.92 15.27
N ARG A 119 14.00 -0.37 15.55
CA ARG A 119 13.97 -1.46 14.56
C ARG A 119 12.82 -2.41 14.89
N GLY A 120 12.16 -2.97 13.88
CA GLY A 120 11.04 -3.90 14.08
C GLY A 120 9.76 -3.24 14.61
N ILE A 121 9.45 -2.03 14.14
CA ILE A 121 8.24 -1.29 14.53
C ILE A 121 6.99 -2.10 14.20
N THR A 122 5.99 -2.10 15.08
CA THR A 122 4.64 -2.58 14.75
C THR A 122 3.69 -1.38 14.65
N LEU A 123 2.94 -1.29 13.56
CA LEU A 123 1.84 -0.34 13.42
C LEU A 123 0.52 -1.07 13.65
N PHE A 124 -0.27 -0.59 14.59
CA PHE A 124 -1.43 -1.33 15.09
C PHE A 124 -2.70 -1.05 14.29
N GLY A 125 -3.55 -2.06 14.12
CA GLY A 125 -4.95 -1.86 13.77
C GLY A 125 -5.80 -1.53 15.00
N ARG A 126 -6.99 -0.96 14.79
CA ARG A 126 -8.06 -0.99 15.81
C ARG A 126 -8.49 -2.44 16.09
N ASP A 127 -8.45 -3.29 15.07
CA ASP A 127 -8.49 -4.75 15.20
C ASP A 127 -7.05 -5.31 15.13
N PRO A 128 -6.57 -6.07 16.14
CA PRO A 128 -5.23 -6.68 16.14
C PRO A 128 -4.92 -7.59 14.95
N ARG A 129 -5.93 -8.11 14.22
CA ARG A 129 -5.70 -8.89 13.00
C ARG A 129 -5.07 -8.09 11.86
N HIS A 130 -5.07 -6.76 11.97
CA HIS A 130 -4.48 -5.82 11.01
C HIS A 130 -3.17 -5.19 11.50
N ASP A 131 -2.55 -5.74 12.55
CA ASP A 131 -1.26 -5.28 13.05
C ASP A 131 -0.13 -5.57 12.05
N MET A 132 0.54 -4.51 11.58
CA MET A 132 1.62 -4.58 10.61
C MET A 132 2.98 -4.52 11.29
N VAL A 133 3.68 -5.66 11.37
CA VAL A 133 5.09 -5.68 11.79
C VAL A 133 5.97 -5.28 10.62
N LEU A 134 6.70 -4.18 10.79
CA LEU A 134 7.64 -3.59 9.85
C LEU A 134 9.06 -4.04 10.22
N SER A 135 9.46 -5.19 9.68
CA SER A 135 10.70 -5.87 10.03
C SER A 135 11.32 -6.52 8.81
N GLY A 136 12.64 -6.35 8.62
CA GLY A 136 13.35 -6.90 7.46
C GLY A 136 12.70 -6.41 6.16
N THR A 137 12.28 -7.35 5.31
CA THR A 137 11.72 -7.07 3.98
C THR A 137 10.22 -7.36 3.86
N ARG A 138 9.50 -7.43 5.00
CA ARG A 138 8.04 -7.65 5.02
C ARG A 138 7.31 -6.48 4.36
N VAL A 139 6.62 -6.73 3.26
CA VAL A 139 5.93 -5.75 2.40
C VAL A 139 4.47 -5.59 2.77
N HIS A 140 4.02 -4.34 2.97
CA HIS A 140 2.61 -3.98 3.10
C HIS A 140 2.27 -2.84 2.13
N TYR A 141 1.30 -3.06 1.24
CA TYR A 141 0.70 -2.03 0.39
C TYR A 141 -0.44 -1.28 1.12
N GLY A 142 -0.61 0.01 0.83
CA GLY A 142 -1.70 0.86 1.34
C GLY A 142 -1.95 2.11 0.49
N THR A 143 -3.02 2.84 0.78
CA THR A 143 -3.28 4.17 0.15
C THR A 143 -2.30 5.23 0.67
N ALA A 144 -2.25 6.40 0.00
CA ALA A 144 -1.71 7.68 0.51
C ALA A 144 -1.99 8.81 -0.50
N GLY A 145 -1.17 9.87 -0.50
CA GLY A 145 -1.09 10.92 -1.51
C GLY A 145 -1.91 12.19 -1.23
N ALA A 146 -2.91 12.13 -0.35
CA ALA A 146 -3.73 13.28 0.08
C ALA A 146 -4.22 14.17 -1.08
N ALA A 147 -4.77 13.55 -2.13
CA ALA A 147 -5.33 14.25 -3.28
C ALA A 147 -6.43 15.27 -2.91
N VAL A 148 -6.59 16.31 -3.72
CA VAL A 148 -7.64 17.34 -3.53
C VAL A 148 -8.89 17.11 -4.37
N HIS A 149 -8.85 16.16 -5.31
CA HIS A 149 -10.00 15.79 -6.14
C HIS A 149 -10.36 14.31 -6.01
N VAL A 150 -11.63 13.99 -6.30
CA VAL A 150 -12.10 12.64 -6.65
C VAL A 150 -12.45 12.57 -8.13
N VAL A 151 -12.12 11.43 -8.74
CA VAL A 151 -12.51 11.06 -10.11
C VAL A 151 -13.98 10.64 -10.12
N ASP A 152 -14.79 11.40 -10.84
CA ASP A 152 -16.13 10.99 -11.27
C ASP A 152 -15.96 10.19 -12.57
N VAL A 153 -16.04 8.86 -12.46
CA VAL A 153 -15.79 7.91 -13.55
C VAL A 153 -16.84 8.01 -14.65
N ASP A 154 -18.12 8.07 -14.29
CA ASP A 154 -19.24 8.15 -15.25
C ASP A 154 -19.24 9.50 -16.00
N GLY A 155 -19.00 10.58 -15.27
CA GLY A 155 -18.84 11.94 -15.83
C GLY A 155 -17.47 12.19 -16.47
N ARG A 156 -16.52 11.25 -16.35
CA ARG A 156 -15.12 11.34 -16.79
C ARG A 156 -14.43 12.67 -16.41
N ARG A 157 -14.69 13.14 -15.19
CA ARG A 157 -14.31 14.48 -14.69
C ARG A 157 -13.77 14.43 -13.28
N TYR A 158 -13.20 15.54 -12.83
CA TYR A 158 -12.64 15.72 -11.49
C TYR A 158 -13.55 16.68 -10.72
N ARG A 159 -13.73 16.43 -9.42
CA ARG A 159 -14.42 17.32 -8.47
C ARG A 159 -13.65 17.36 -7.15
N GLU A 160 -13.84 18.39 -6.34
CA GLU A 160 -13.28 18.44 -4.98
C GLU A 160 -13.64 17.16 -4.18
N SER A 161 -12.71 16.70 -3.34
CA SER A 161 -12.87 15.56 -2.43
C SER A 161 -13.55 15.94 -1.12
N THR A 162 -14.44 15.09 -0.60
CA THR A 162 -15.26 15.36 0.61
C THR A 162 -14.91 14.47 1.80
N VAL A 163 -15.40 14.79 2.99
CA VAL A 163 -15.34 13.89 4.17
C VAL A 163 -16.04 12.57 3.92
N GLN A 164 -17.12 12.58 3.12
CA GLN A 164 -17.83 11.36 2.71
C GLN A 164 -16.96 10.49 1.79
N ASP A 165 -16.26 11.07 0.81
CA ASP A 165 -15.35 10.32 -0.06
C ASP A 165 -14.19 9.67 0.71
N LEU A 166 -13.66 10.36 1.72
CA LEU A 166 -12.61 9.84 2.59
C LEU A 166 -13.10 8.65 3.43
N HIS A 167 -14.30 8.77 4.01
CA HIS A 167 -14.96 7.68 4.73
C HIS A 167 -15.29 6.49 3.81
N ASP A 168 -15.73 6.75 2.57
CA ASP A 168 -16.06 5.69 1.62
C ASP A 168 -14.81 4.99 1.07
N ALA A 169 -13.70 5.71 0.85
CA ALA A 169 -12.40 5.11 0.61
C ALA A 169 -11.96 4.21 1.79
N ALA A 170 -12.13 4.67 3.03
CA ALA A 170 -11.84 3.87 4.22
C ALA A 170 -12.70 2.59 4.30
N ARG A 171 -14.01 2.69 4.05
CA ARG A 171 -14.95 1.55 3.99
C ARG A 171 -14.59 0.55 2.90
N ILE A 172 -14.16 1.03 1.74
CA ILE A 172 -13.67 0.17 0.66
C ILE A 172 -12.39 -0.54 1.10
N VAL A 173 -11.38 0.20 1.60
CA VAL A 173 -10.11 -0.38 2.06
C VAL A 173 -10.32 -1.41 3.16
N ASP A 174 -11.26 -1.25 4.10
CA ASP A 174 -11.57 -2.26 5.13
C ASP A 174 -11.98 -3.63 4.54
N ARG A 175 -12.58 -3.64 3.34
CA ARG A 175 -13.17 -4.80 2.67
C ARG A 175 -12.27 -5.46 1.62
N LEU A 176 -11.16 -4.83 1.25
CA LEU A 176 -10.15 -5.34 0.31
C LEU A 176 -9.06 -6.12 1.06
N GLU A 177 -8.47 -7.16 0.46
CA GLU A 177 -7.53 -8.04 1.15
C GLU A 177 -6.06 -7.67 0.95
N ASN A 178 -5.70 -7.08 -0.20
CA ASN A 178 -4.31 -6.77 -0.58
C ASN A 178 -3.91 -5.30 -0.34
N ILE A 179 -4.84 -4.48 0.18
CA ILE A 179 -4.57 -3.13 0.72
C ILE A 179 -4.64 -3.24 2.25
N HIS A 180 -3.51 -3.10 2.94
CA HIS A 180 -3.38 -3.49 4.35
C HIS A 180 -3.56 -2.33 5.33
N PHE A 181 -3.35 -1.09 4.89
CA PHE A 181 -3.50 0.12 5.70
C PHE A 181 -4.08 1.29 4.90
N LEU A 182 -4.55 2.31 5.61
CA LEU A 182 -5.16 3.52 5.07
C LEU A 182 -4.37 4.78 5.50
N GLN A 183 -3.33 5.16 4.76
CA GLN A 183 -2.85 6.54 4.82
C GLN A 183 -3.86 7.43 4.08
N ARG A 184 -4.22 8.60 4.64
CA ARG A 184 -5.21 9.53 4.10
C ARG A 184 -5.10 9.70 2.56
N PRO A 185 -6.03 9.13 1.76
CA PRO A 185 -5.95 9.22 0.30
C PRO A 185 -6.28 10.61 -0.24
N MET A 186 -7.09 11.39 0.48
CA MET A 186 -7.60 12.69 0.02
C MET A 186 -7.88 13.66 1.18
N VAL A 187 -7.94 14.95 0.86
CA VAL A 187 -8.27 16.04 1.80
C VAL A 187 -9.79 16.29 1.82
N CYS A 188 -10.37 16.61 2.98
CA CYS A 188 -11.79 17.00 3.09
C CYS A 188 -11.98 18.47 2.67
N ARG A 189 -12.12 18.73 1.37
CA ARG A 189 -12.20 20.07 0.76
C ARG A 189 -13.54 20.78 1.00
N ASP A 190 -14.52 20.02 1.46
CA ASP A 190 -15.82 20.48 1.96
C ASP A 190 -15.73 21.14 3.34
N ILE A 191 -14.65 20.93 4.10
CA ILE A 191 -14.42 21.52 5.42
C ILE A 191 -13.38 22.64 5.30
N ALA A 192 -13.81 23.89 5.47
CA ALA A 192 -12.94 25.07 5.31
C ALA A 192 -12.10 25.44 6.54
N ASP A 193 -12.37 24.83 7.71
CA ASP A 193 -11.63 25.02 8.95
C ASP A 193 -10.63 23.88 9.15
N ASN A 194 -9.33 24.19 9.22
CA ASN A 194 -8.27 23.18 9.21
C ASN A 194 -8.29 22.25 10.44
N LEU A 195 -8.66 22.77 11.62
CA LEU A 195 -8.81 21.97 12.84
C LEU A 195 -9.96 20.97 12.69
N GLN A 196 -11.11 21.43 12.21
CA GLN A 196 -12.26 20.56 11.93
C GLN A 196 -11.93 19.55 10.82
N MET A 197 -11.19 19.94 9.77
CA MET A 197 -10.74 19.06 8.69
C MET A 197 -9.85 17.92 9.23
N ASP A 198 -8.88 18.23 10.10
CA ASP A 198 -8.00 17.20 10.69
C ASP A 198 -8.75 16.29 11.68
N LEU A 199 -9.66 16.83 12.50
CA LEU A 199 -10.52 16.02 13.39
C LEU A 199 -11.48 15.12 12.61
N ASN A 200 -12.10 15.64 11.54
CA ASN A 200 -12.99 14.87 10.67
C ASN A 200 -12.22 13.84 9.83
N THR A 201 -10.97 14.12 9.47
CA THR A 201 -10.07 13.14 8.85
C THR A 201 -9.86 11.94 9.77
N ILE A 202 -9.54 12.15 11.05
CA ILE A 202 -9.41 11.05 12.03
C ILE A 202 -10.73 10.28 12.12
N TYR A 203 -11.84 10.98 12.33
CA TYR A 203 -13.15 10.39 12.51
C TYR A 203 -13.59 9.54 11.30
N ALA A 204 -13.52 10.11 10.07
CA ALA A 204 -13.91 9.43 8.83
C ALA A 204 -13.07 8.19 8.54
N CYS A 205 -11.75 8.27 8.69
CA CYS A 205 -10.86 7.13 8.53
C CYS A 205 -11.14 6.04 9.58
N CYS A 206 -11.22 6.41 10.87
CA CYS A 206 -11.37 5.45 11.97
C CYS A 206 -12.77 4.81 12.04
N ALA A 207 -13.83 5.52 11.63
CA ALA A 207 -15.18 4.96 11.50
C ALA A 207 -15.31 4.06 10.26
N GLY A 208 -14.53 4.34 9.21
CA GLY A 208 -14.55 3.60 7.95
C GLY A 208 -13.75 2.29 7.96
N THR A 209 -12.60 2.23 8.63
CA THR A 209 -11.77 1.00 8.73
C THR A 209 -11.25 0.65 10.13
N THR A 210 -11.06 -0.66 10.34
CA THR A 210 -10.39 -1.27 11.49
C THR A 210 -8.87 -1.41 11.32
N LYS A 211 -8.35 -1.17 10.11
CA LYS A 211 -6.93 -1.24 9.76
C LYS A 211 -6.13 -0.08 10.37
N HIS A 212 -4.79 -0.13 10.27
CA HIS A 212 -3.96 1.01 10.64
C HIS A 212 -4.28 2.23 9.75
N VAL A 213 -4.38 3.40 10.37
CA VAL A 213 -4.63 4.68 9.69
C VAL A 213 -3.39 5.57 9.79
N GLY A 214 -3.14 6.40 8.78
CA GLY A 214 -2.15 7.48 8.89
C GLY A 214 -2.67 8.80 8.37
N THR A 215 -2.37 9.89 9.07
CA THR A 215 -2.82 11.25 8.73
C THR A 215 -1.73 12.28 9.02
N SER A 216 -1.74 13.41 8.35
CA SER A 216 -1.02 14.61 8.78
C SER A 216 -1.86 15.43 9.76
N PHE A 217 -1.24 16.42 10.41
CA PHE A 217 -1.92 17.56 11.04
C PHE A 217 -1.40 18.85 10.42
N THR A 218 -2.27 19.86 10.35
CA THR A 218 -1.96 21.15 9.74
C THR A 218 -1.12 22.04 10.65
N GLU A 219 -1.45 22.09 11.95
CA GLU A 219 -0.78 22.93 12.94
C GLU A 219 -0.60 22.19 14.28
N SER A 220 0.48 22.50 15.00
CA SER A 220 0.80 21.83 16.28
C SER A 220 -0.24 22.09 17.38
N GLY A 221 -0.93 23.23 17.32
CA GLY A 221 -2.03 23.58 18.22
C GLY A 221 -3.29 22.71 18.07
N PHE A 222 -3.43 21.97 16.97
CA PHE A 222 -4.58 21.07 16.73
C PHE A 222 -4.34 19.67 17.32
N VAL A 223 -3.07 19.27 17.45
CA VAL A 223 -2.63 17.95 17.90
C VAL A 223 -3.21 17.54 19.27
N PRO A 224 -3.35 18.42 20.30
CA PRO A 224 -4.01 18.05 21.55
C PRO A 224 -5.47 17.62 21.39
N GLN A 225 -6.24 18.30 20.54
CA GLN A 225 -7.65 17.95 20.28
C GLN A 225 -7.76 16.65 19.46
N ALA A 226 -6.79 16.41 18.56
CA ALA A 226 -6.67 15.13 17.87
C ALA A 226 -6.40 13.98 18.85
N PHE A 227 -5.53 14.16 19.85
CA PHE A 227 -5.32 13.16 20.89
C PHE A 227 -6.55 12.96 21.79
N ASP A 228 -7.28 14.02 22.15
CA ASP A 228 -8.57 13.89 22.84
C ASP A 228 -9.56 12.96 22.10
N LEU A 229 -9.68 13.14 20.77
CA LEU A 229 -10.50 12.29 19.92
C LEU A 229 -9.97 10.85 19.83
N LEU A 230 -8.66 10.68 19.65
CA LEU A 230 -8.02 9.36 19.57
C LEU A 230 -8.13 8.58 20.89
N HIS A 231 -8.01 9.24 22.03
CA HIS A 231 -8.20 8.64 23.36
C HIS A 231 -9.65 8.18 23.55
N MET A 232 -10.64 8.96 23.09
CA MET A 232 -12.05 8.52 23.09
C MET A 232 -12.28 7.30 22.20
N ILE A 233 -11.66 7.24 21.01
CA ILE A 233 -11.75 6.08 20.10
C ILE A 233 -11.02 4.85 20.66
N ALA A 234 -9.95 5.04 21.43
CA ALA A 234 -9.15 3.97 22.03
C ALA A 234 -9.76 3.35 23.29
N GLY A 235 -10.56 4.10 24.05
CA GLY A 235 -11.02 3.76 25.41
C GLY A 235 -10.31 4.57 26.51
N GLY A 236 -9.13 5.11 26.21
CA GLY A 236 -8.40 6.06 27.05
C GLY A 236 -6.98 6.32 26.55
N GLU A 237 -6.25 7.23 27.20
CA GLU A 237 -4.83 7.49 26.89
C GLU A 237 -3.94 6.25 27.12
N ALA A 238 -4.25 5.43 28.12
CA ALA A 238 -3.50 4.21 28.41
C ALA A 238 -3.61 3.18 27.28
N ASP A 239 -4.83 2.93 26.79
CA ASP A 239 -5.08 2.00 25.68
C ASP A 239 -4.51 2.54 24.35
N TRP A 240 -4.64 3.85 24.12
CA TRP A 240 -4.00 4.52 22.99
C TRP A 240 -2.46 4.35 23.00
N ARG A 241 -1.79 4.65 24.13
CA ARG A 241 -0.33 4.52 24.24
C ARG A 241 0.15 3.07 24.19
N ALA A 242 -0.70 2.10 24.58
CA ALA A 242 -0.40 0.68 24.44
C ALA A 242 -0.52 0.17 23.00
N ARG A 243 -1.46 0.72 22.20
CA ARG A 243 -1.73 0.32 20.82
C ARG A 243 -2.11 1.52 19.92
N PRO A 244 -1.16 2.40 19.56
CA PRO A 244 -1.46 3.55 18.70
C PRO A 244 -1.81 3.09 17.27
N PHE A 245 -3.11 3.15 16.95
CA PHE A 245 -3.66 2.70 15.67
C PHE A 245 -3.70 3.79 14.58
N VAL A 246 -3.20 4.99 14.90
CA VAL A 246 -2.97 6.08 13.95
C VAL A 246 -1.49 6.46 13.95
N SER A 247 -0.92 6.81 12.80
CA SER A 247 0.43 7.38 12.65
C SER A 247 0.42 8.77 12.00
N ASN A 248 1.45 9.57 12.29
CA ASN A 248 1.61 10.91 11.73
C ASN A 248 2.39 10.87 10.41
N SER A 249 1.76 11.34 9.32
CA SER A 249 2.35 11.56 8.00
C SER A 249 3.09 12.90 7.98
N ASN A 250 4.37 12.91 8.40
CA ASN A 250 5.06 14.16 8.71
C ASN A 250 6.07 14.59 7.64
N CYS A 251 5.70 15.60 6.85
CA CYS A 251 6.59 16.34 5.94
C CYS A 251 7.47 17.32 6.70
N PHE A 252 8.29 16.82 7.63
CA PHE A 252 9.19 17.62 8.48
C PHE A 252 10.29 18.36 7.70
N VAL A 253 10.44 18.08 6.40
CA VAL A 253 11.38 18.73 5.47
C VAL A 253 10.62 19.29 4.27
N VAL A 254 11.00 20.51 3.85
CA VAL A 254 10.71 21.06 2.52
C VAL A 254 11.97 20.92 1.66
N PRO A 255 12.01 20.00 0.69
CA PRO A 255 13.19 19.84 -0.16
C PRO A 255 13.42 21.08 -1.04
N PRO A 256 14.69 21.49 -1.32
CA PRO A 256 15.92 20.84 -0.87
C PRO A 256 16.41 21.33 0.51
N MET A 257 16.67 20.38 1.41
CA MET A 257 17.47 20.56 2.63
C MET A 257 17.03 21.76 3.51
N LYS A 258 15.73 21.89 3.79
CA LYS A 258 15.14 22.82 4.77
C LYS A 258 14.15 22.08 5.66
N PHE A 259 14.09 22.40 6.94
CA PHE A 259 13.00 21.92 7.80
C PHE A 259 11.70 22.65 7.45
N ALA A 260 10.58 21.94 7.64
CA ALA A 260 9.24 22.53 7.63
C ALA A 260 8.88 22.87 9.08
N THR A 261 9.01 24.14 9.46
CA THR A 261 8.87 24.63 10.85
C THR A 261 7.64 24.07 11.56
N ASP A 262 6.46 24.24 10.97
CA ASP A 262 5.19 23.86 11.59
C ASP A 262 5.00 22.34 11.64
N ALA A 263 5.45 21.62 10.61
CA ALA A 263 5.43 20.15 10.59
C ALA A 263 6.39 19.55 11.63
N CYS A 264 7.53 20.20 11.90
CA CYS A 264 8.44 19.82 13.00
C CYS A 264 7.80 20.04 14.37
N LEU A 265 7.08 21.16 14.58
CA LEU A 265 6.32 21.39 15.82
C LEU A 265 5.16 20.38 15.98
N VAL A 266 4.50 20.00 14.88
CA VAL A 266 3.53 18.90 14.83
C VAL A 266 4.20 17.55 15.16
N MET A 267 5.43 17.31 14.69
CA MET A 267 6.20 16.10 14.98
C MET A 267 6.51 16.00 16.48
N GLU A 268 7.01 17.07 17.09
CA GLU A 268 7.28 17.16 18.54
C GLU A 268 6.01 16.86 19.37
N ALA A 269 4.87 17.46 19.01
CA ALA A 269 3.59 17.22 19.67
C ALA A 269 3.09 15.77 19.52
N CYS A 270 3.21 15.18 18.32
CA CYS A 270 2.83 13.79 18.07
C CYS A 270 3.72 12.79 18.81
N ILE A 271 5.01 13.08 18.98
CA ILE A 271 5.95 12.26 19.75
C ILE A 271 5.57 12.27 21.24
N ALA A 272 5.22 13.44 21.80
CA ALA A 272 4.77 13.55 23.19
C ALA A 272 3.48 12.75 23.46
N GLY A 273 2.55 12.72 22.51
CA GLY A 273 1.31 11.92 22.59
C GLY A 273 1.46 10.44 22.22
N GLY A 274 2.67 9.96 21.89
CA GLY A 274 2.92 8.54 21.61
C GLY A 274 2.46 8.03 20.24
N MET A 275 2.24 8.93 19.27
CA MET A 275 1.89 8.57 17.89
C MET A 275 3.16 8.24 17.07
N PRO A 276 3.25 7.06 16.40
CA PRO A 276 4.34 6.76 15.47
C PRO A 276 4.45 7.78 14.34
N VAL A 277 5.66 8.12 13.91
CA VAL A 277 5.90 9.19 12.90
C VAL A 277 6.51 8.63 11.62
N LEU A 278 5.99 9.05 10.47
CA LEU A 278 6.58 8.83 9.15
C LEU A 278 7.39 10.07 8.76
N LEU A 279 8.71 9.90 8.63
CA LEU A 279 9.65 10.98 8.34
C LEU A 279 9.78 11.20 6.83
N LEU A 280 8.97 12.10 6.26
CA LEU A 280 8.88 12.31 4.81
C LEU A 280 9.92 13.30 4.28
N SER A 281 10.66 12.85 3.26
CA SER A 281 11.38 13.70 2.29
C SER A 281 10.75 13.49 0.91
N ALA A 282 10.15 14.55 0.34
CA ALA A 282 9.34 14.50 -0.88
C ALA A 282 10.01 15.20 -2.09
N GLY A 283 11.31 14.97 -2.29
CA GLY A 283 12.12 15.73 -3.25
C GLY A 283 11.88 15.33 -4.72
N GLN A 284 11.53 16.29 -5.58
CA GLN A 284 11.31 16.06 -7.01
C GLN A 284 12.63 16.13 -7.80
N ALA A 285 13.05 15.01 -8.39
CA ALA A 285 14.26 14.87 -9.19
C ALA A 285 14.21 15.79 -10.44
N GLY A 286 15.04 16.84 -10.41
CA GLY A 286 15.11 17.88 -11.43
C GLY A 286 14.38 19.17 -11.09
N ALA A 287 13.70 19.25 -9.94
CA ALA A 287 13.07 20.46 -9.43
C ALA A 287 13.51 20.79 -7.99
N THR A 288 13.16 19.97 -7.00
CA THR A 288 13.52 20.16 -5.57
C THR A 288 14.53 19.13 -5.03
N ALA A 289 15.01 18.24 -5.89
CA ALA A 289 16.14 17.35 -5.70
C ALA A 289 16.97 17.24 -7.02
N PRO A 290 18.22 16.74 -7.00
CA PRO A 290 19.02 16.57 -8.21
C PRO A 290 18.34 15.72 -9.28
N ALA A 291 18.47 16.12 -10.56
CA ALA A 291 17.91 15.37 -11.69
C ALA A 291 18.39 13.90 -11.83
N PRO A 292 19.65 13.55 -11.52
CA PRO A 292 20.07 12.14 -11.54
C PRO A 292 19.41 11.35 -10.40
N ILE A 293 18.77 10.22 -10.73
CA ILE A 293 18.08 9.29 -9.80
C ILE A 293 18.89 9.04 -8.52
N ALA A 294 20.17 8.70 -8.65
CA ALA A 294 21.04 8.44 -7.49
C ALA A 294 21.27 9.69 -6.61
N GLY A 295 21.26 10.90 -7.20
CA GLY A 295 21.36 12.16 -6.45
C GLY A 295 20.08 12.51 -5.69
N ALA A 296 18.90 12.21 -6.26
CA ALA A 296 17.64 12.32 -5.55
C ALA A 296 17.55 11.34 -4.37
N ILE A 297 18.03 10.10 -4.54
CA ILE A 297 18.15 9.13 -3.41
C ILE A 297 19.13 9.65 -2.35
N VAL A 298 20.29 10.20 -2.74
CA VAL A 298 21.25 10.80 -1.78
C VAL A 298 20.61 11.91 -0.96
N GLN A 299 19.88 12.84 -1.59
CA GLN A 299 19.22 13.92 -0.86
C GLN A 299 18.11 13.39 0.05
N ALA A 300 17.24 12.51 -0.43
CA ALA A 300 16.16 11.96 0.39
C ALA A 300 16.69 11.17 1.60
N VAL A 301 17.76 10.38 1.40
CA VAL A 301 18.45 9.68 2.50
C VAL A 301 19.08 10.66 3.49
N ALA A 302 19.71 11.74 3.02
CA ALA A 302 20.27 12.78 3.91
C ALA A 302 19.17 13.45 4.74
N GLU A 303 18.10 13.93 4.10
CA GLU A 303 16.97 14.58 4.75
C GLU A 303 16.31 13.65 5.80
N CYS A 304 15.97 12.41 5.44
CA CYS A 304 15.42 11.44 6.39
C CYS A 304 16.40 11.06 7.53
N LEU A 305 17.72 11.06 7.29
CA LEU A 305 18.72 10.85 8.36
C LEU A 305 18.77 12.02 9.37
N ALA A 306 18.60 13.26 8.93
CA ALA A 306 18.40 14.39 9.86
C ALA A 306 17.13 14.19 10.71
N GLY A 307 16.06 13.65 10.12
CA GLY A 307 14.86 13.24 10.85
C GLY A 307 15.11 12.16 11.89
N VAL A 308 15.92 11.14 11.57
CA VAL A 308 16.33 10.10 12.53
C VAL A 308 17.11 10.71 13.70
N VAL A 309 18.01 11.67 13.44
CA VAL A 309 18.71 12.41 14.52
C VAL A 309 17.72 13.20 15.37
N TYR A 310 16.80 13.95 14.75
CA TYR A 310 15.82 14.78 15.45
C TYR A 310 14.91 13.94 16.36
N VAL A 311 14.30 12.87 15.84
CA VAL A 311 13.43 11.98 16.63
C VAL A 311 14.20 11.34 17.80
N ASN A 312 15.43 10.85 17.58
CA ASN A 312 16.22 10.23 18.65
C ASN A 312 16.83 11.24 19.64
N ALA A 313 16.90 12.53 19.28
CA ALA A 313 17.24 13.61 20.19
C ALA A 313 16.06 14.02 21.09
N ILE A 314 14.80 13.86 20.62
CA ILE A 314 13.59 14.02 21.43
C ILE A 314 13.39 12.78 22.33
N SER A 315 13.45 11.59 21.75
CA SER A 315 13.16 10.32 22.41
C SER A 315 13.94 9.18 21.75
N PRO A 316 15.06 8.70 22.35
CA PRO A 316 15.86 7.62 21.79
C PRO A 316 15.05 6.32 21.63
N GLY A 317 15.11 5.71 20.43
CA GLY A 317 14.37 4.49 20.13
C GLY A 317 12.87 4.68 19.86
N TYR A 318 12.42 5.91 19.63
CA TYR A 318 11.02 6.18 19.31
C TYR A 318 10.58 5.59 17.94
N PRO A 319 9.33 5.11 17.78
CA PRO A 319 8.83 4.56 16.51
C PRO A 319 8.76 5.60 15.37
N ALA A 320 9.76 5.59 14.50
CA ALA A 320 9.82 6.39 13.28
C ALA A 320 10.05 5.52 12.03
N ILE A 321 9.22 5.75 11.00
CA ILE A 321 9.39 5.14 9.67
C ILE A 321 10.25 6.06 8.80
N PHE A 322 11.26 5.49 8.15
CA PHE A 322 12.19 6.19 7.28
C PHE A 322 11.57 6.44 5.89
N GLY A 323 10.91 7.59 5.72
CA GLY A 323 10.05 7.93 4.59
C GLY A 323 10.75 8.66 3.43
N THR A 324 11.73 8.03 2.78
CA THR A 324 12.37 8.61 1.60
C THR A 324 11.45 8.50 0.38
N TRP A 325 10.80 9.60 -0.02
CA TRP A 325 9.83 9.66 -1.13
C TRP A 325 10.33 10.60 -2.25
N PRO A 326 11.50 10.35 -2.88
CA PRO A 326 11.89 11.13 -4.04
C PRO A 326 10.92 10.85 -5.22
N PHE A 327 10.47 11.91 -5.87
CA PHE A 327 9.56 11.87 -7.01
C PHE A 327 10.26 12.22 -8.32
N VAL A 328 9.71 11.89 -9.49
CA VAL A 328 10.23 12.31 -10.80
C VAL A 328 9.48 13.54 -11.32
N SER A 329 10.18 14.43 -12.03
CA SER A 329 9.57 15.48 -12.86
C SER A 329 9.75 15.18 -14.35
N ASP A 330 8.72 15.37 -15.16
CA ASP A 330 8.86 15.44 -16.61
C ASP A 330 9.52 16.77 -16.98
N LEU A 331 10.83 16.74 -17.18
CA LEU A 331 11.67 17.91 -17.44
C LEU A 331 11.31 18.66 -18.75
N ARG A 332 10.40 18.12 -19.58
CA ARG A 332 9.86 18.80 -20.77
C ARG A 332 8.70 19.74 -20.45
N THR A 333 8.01 19.50 -19.33
CA THR A 333 6.77 20.21 -18.94
C THR A 333 6.85 20.85 -17.55
N GLY A 334 7.78 20.40 -16.70
CA GLY A 334 7.87 20.79 -15.29
C GLY A 334 6.85 20.09 -14.39
N ALA A 335 5.96 19.26 -14.93
CA ALA A 335 5.00 18.49 -14.15
C ALA A 335 5.67 17.33 -13.40
N MET A 336 5.08 16.90 -12.29
CA MET A 336 5.46 15.65 -11.63
C MET A 336 5.02 14.44 -12.46
N SER A 337 5.77 13.34 -12.40
CA SER A 337 5.44 12.06 -13.03
C SER A 337 5.64 10.91 -12.03
N GLY A 338 4.55 10.32 -11.56
CA GLY A 338 4.56 9.17 -10.66
C GLY A 338 4.53 7.81 -11.37
N GLY A 339 4.12 7.76 -12.64
CA GLY A 339 3.97 6.52 -13.41
C GLY A 339 5.25 6.00 -14.08
N SER A 340 6.37 6.72 -13.95
CA SER A 340 7.60 6.46 -14.70
C SER A 340 8.39 5.23 -14.23
N GLY A 341 9.20 4.66 -15.13
CA GLY A 341 10.15 3.59 -14.75
C GLY A 341 11.26 4.11 -13.84
N GLU A 342 11.60 5.39 -14.00
CA GLU A 342 12.47 6.17 -13.14
C GLU A 342 11.90 6.28 -11.71
N GLN A 343 10.58 6.45 -11.53
CA GLN A 343 9.94 6.41 -10.21
C GLN A 343 10.05 5.01 -9.59
N ALA A 344 9.80 3.96 -10.38
CA ALA A 344 9.93 2.58 -9.90
C ALA A 344 11.37 2.24 -9.47
N LEU A 345 12.38 2.78 -10.16
CA LEU A 345 13.79 2.69 -9.78
C LEU A 345 14.14 3.51 -8.54
N LEU A 346 13.62 4.73 -8.40
CA LEU A 346 13.76 5.55 -7.17
C LEU A 346 13.24 4.79 -5.96
N THR A 347 12.00 4.30 -6.02
CA THR A 347 11.33 3.57 -4.93
C THR A 347 12.07 2.29 -4.56
N ALA A 348 12.54 1.51 -5.54
CA ALA A 348 13.33 0.30 -5.29
C ALA A 348 14.73 0.59 -4.72
N GLY A 349 15.38 1.68 -5.16
CA GLY A 349 16.67 2.13 -4.62
C GLY A 349 16.56 2.64 -3.19
N CYS A 350 15.50 3.40 -2.89
CA CYS A 350 15.13 3.80 -1.54
C CYS A 350 14.92 2.58 -0.62
N ALA A 351 14.14 1.59 -1.03
CA ALA A 351 13.96 0.34 -0.28
C ALA A 351 15.28 -0.40 0.01
N GLN A 352 16.25 -0.33 -0.91
CA GLN A 352 17.59 -0.90 -0.70
C GLN A 352 18.41 -0.09 0.33
N MET A 353 18.27 1.23 0.37
CA MET A 353 18.85 2.06 1.44
C MET A 353 18.17 1.81 2.80
N HIS A 354 16.85 1.53 2.84
CA HIS A 354 16.15 1.17 4.08
C HIS A 354 16.73 -0.11 4.70
N ARG A 355 16.95 -1.14 3.88
CA ARG A 355 17.65 -2.38 4.28
C ARG A 355 19.08 -2.12 4.76
N PHE A 356 19.82 -1.26 4.09
CA PHE A 356 21.20 -0.91 4.48
C PHE A 356 21.29 -0.33 5.90
N TYR A 357 20.37 0.56 6.27
CA TYR A 357 20.26 1.08 7.64
C TYR A 357 19.55 0.12 8.61
N GLY A 358 18.99 -0.99 8.12
CA GLY A 358 18.12 -1.91 8.86
C GLY A 358 16.84 -1.24 9.41
N LEU A 359 16.46 -0.07 8.88
CA LEU A 359 15.34 0.73 9.37
C LEU A 359 14.02 0.32 8.69
N PRO A 360 12.90 0.28 9.43
CA PRO A 360 11.57 0.25 8.84
C PRO A 360 11.36 1.47 7.94
N GLY A 361 11.09 1.25 6.66
CA GLY A 361 11.06 2.31 5.66
C GLY A 361 9.85 2.28 4.72
N GLY A 362 9.56 3.42 4.12
CA GLY A 362 8.41 3.61 3.24
C GLY A 362 8.68 4.57 2.08
N ALA A 363 8.02 4.32 0.95
CA ALA A 363 8.12 5.10 -0.28
C ALA A 363 6.87 4.91 -1.14
N ALA A 364 6.62 5.86 -2.05
CA ALA A 364 5.49 5.85 -2.96
C ALA A 364 5.63 4.81 -4.09
N ALA A 365 4.54 4.14 -4.44
CA ALA A 365 4.34 3.39 -5.68
C ALA A 365 2.84 3.42 -6.04
N GLY A 366 2.41 2.85 -7.16
CA GLY A 366 0.97 2.81 -7.48
C GLY A 366 0.33 4.17 -7.83
N ILE A 367 1.14 5.22 -7.98
CA ILE A 367 0.70 6.50 -8.56
C ILE A 367 0.58 6.32 -10.08
N ALA A 368 -0.54 6.77 -10.65
CA ALA A 368 -0.68 6.94 -12.09
C ALA A 368 -0.60 8.42 -12.49
N ASP A 369 0.05 8.69 -13.62
CA ASP A 369 -0.08 9.93 -14.37
C ASP A 369 -1.30 9.89 -15.30
N ALA A 370 -1.87 8.69 -15.51
CA ALA A 370 -3.18 8.47 -16.11
C ALA A 370 -4.32 9.19 -15.35
N LYS A 371 -5.31 9.69 -16.09
CA LYS A 371 -6.40 10.53 -15.54
C LYS A 371 -7.61 9.71 -15.08
N LEU A 372 -7.69 8.44 -15.48
CA LEU A 372 -8.82 7.53 -15.27
C LEU A 372 -8.29 6.09 -15.05
N PRO A 373 -9.12 5.16 -14.53
CA PRO A 373 -8.84 3.72 -14.56
C PRO A 373 -8.85 3.16 -15.99
N ASP A 374 -7.73 3.35 -16.70
CA ASP A 374 -7.51 2.85 -18.05
C ASP A 374 -6.20 2.02 -18.15
N MET A 375 -5.78 1.65 -19.36
CA MET A 375 -4.56 0.89 -19.58
C MET A 375 -3.29 1.64 -19.16
N GLN A 376 -3.30 2.99 -19.20
CA GLN A 376 -2.20 3.81 -18.70
C GLN A 376 -2.13 3.75 -17.17
N ALA A 377 -3.27 3.71 -16.46
CA ALA A 377 -3.23 3.46 -15.02
C ALA A 377 -2.67 2.06 -14.72
N GLY A 378 -3.17 1.03 -15.43
CA GLY A 378 -2.79 -0.36 -15.19
C GLY A 378 -1.28 -0.64 -15.26
N TRP A 379 -0.58 -0.14 -16.29
CA TRP A 379 0.86 -0.43 -16.44
C TRP A 379 1.78 0.39 -15.51
N GLU A 380 1.37 1.61 -15.11
CA GLU A 380 2.14 2.54 -14.26
C GLU A 380 2.11 2.05 -12.81
N GLN A 381 0.90 1.72 -12.35
CA GLN A 381 0.69 1.21 -10.99
C GLN A 381 1.29 -0.19 -10.82
N MET A 382 1.19 -1.07 -11.82
CA MET A 382 1.75 -2.42 -11.72
C MET A 382 3.29 -2.43 -11.74
N CYS A 383 3.91 -1.61 -12.60
CA CYS A 383 5.38 -1.52 -12.70
C CYS A 383 6.01 -1.12 -11.35
N SER A 384 5.53 0.00 -10.78
CA SER A 384 6.03 0.55 -9.53
C SER A 384 5.73 -0.36 -8.33
N ASN A 385 4.51 -0.90 -8.20
CA ASN A 385 4.15 -1.79 -7.07
C ASN A 385 4.92 -3.11 -7.07
N VAL A 386 5.18 -3.71 -8.25
CA VAL A 386 5.99 -4.93 -8.35
C VAL A 386 7.44 -4.65 -7.98
N MET A 387 8.02 -3.55 -8.46
CA MET A 387 9.41 -3.20 -8.12
C MET A 387 9.57 -2.84 -6.63
N ALA A 388 8.62 -2.12 -6.03
CA ALA A 388 8.60 -1.84 -4.59
C ALA A 388 8.51 -3.13 -3.74
N GLY A 389 7.62 -4.05 -4.12
CA GLY A 389 7.44 -5.33 -3.43
C GLY A 389 8.64 -6.25 -3.57
N LEU A 390 9.17 -6.44 -4.79
CA LEU A 390 10.38 -7.25 -5.00
C LEU A 390 11.61 -6.62 -4.34
N ALA A 391 11.67 -5.30 -4.25
CA ALA A 391 12.68 -4.60 -3.45
C ALA A 391 12.42 -4.68 -1.93
N GLY A 392 11.33 -5.28 -1.45
CA GLY A 392 11.12 -5.51 -0.01
C GLY A 392 10.83 -4.25 0.82
N LEU A 393 10.24 -3.22 0.20
CA LEU A 393 9.82 -1.98 0.87
C LEU A 393 8.75 -2.28 1.93
N ASN A 394 8.88 -1.77 3.16
CA ASN A 394 7.96 -2.18 4.24
C ASN A 394 6.58 -1.56 4.12
N LEU A 395 6.51 -0.25 3.86
CA LEU A 395 5.26 0.46 3.57
C LEU A 395 5.31 1.02 2.16
N VAL A 396 4.53 0.40 1.28
CA VAL A 396 4.32 0.87 -0.08
C VAL A 396 3.09 1.77 -0.07
N TYR A 397 3.33 3.07 -0.16
CA TYR A 397 2.32 4.12 -0.15
C TYR A 397 1.78 4.39 -1.56
N GLU A 398 0.62 5.06 -1.65
CA GLU A 398 -0.12 5.34 -2.90
C GLU A 398 -0.51 4.11 -3.75
N ALA A 399 -0.33 2.89 -3.22
CA ALA A 399 -0.29 1.64 -3.96
C ALA A 399 -1.54 1.31 -4.81
N ALA A 400 -2.68 1.93 -4.50
CA ALA A 400 -3.90 1.86 -5.29
C ALA A 400 -4.71 3.17 -5.17
N GLY A 401 -5.53 3.44 -6.19
CA GLY A 401 -6.50 4.55 -6.19
C GLY A 401 -5.98 5.89 -6.70
N MET A 402 -4.66 6.10 -6.83
CA MET A 402 -4.07 7.42 -7.08
C MET A 402 -3.83 7.74 -8.57
N HIS A 403 -4.27 8.91 -9.01
CA HIS A 403 -4.30 9.36 -10.40
C HIS A 403 -3.83 10.81 -10.60
N ALA A 404 -3.58 11.15 -11.87
CA ALA A 404 -3.16 12.48 -12.31
C ALA A 404 -2.01 13.07 -11.47
N SER A 405 -1.00 12.25 -11.15
CA SER A 405 0.22 12.70 -10.48
C SER A 405 -0.07 13.33 -9.10
N LEU A 406 -0.73 12.56 -8.22
CA LEU A 406 -1.27 12.95 -6.90
C LEU A 406 -2.47 13.92 -6.89
N LEU A 407 -2.94 14.42 -8.04
CA LEU A 407 -4.01 15.42 -8.06
C LEU A 407 -5.43 14.84 -7.90
N GLY A 408 -5.65 13.54 -8.08
CA GLY A 408 -7.00 12.95 -7.90
C GLY A 408 -7.01 11.49 -7.48
N PHE A 409 -8.05 11.11 -6.72
CA PHE A 409 -8.26 9.76 -6.22
C PHE A 409 -9.49 9.10 -6.88
N CYS A 410 -9.44 7.79 -7.15
CA CYS A 410 -10.52 7.05 -7.78
C CYS A 410 -10.92 5.82 -6.94
N LEU A 411 -12.19 5.72 -6.58
CA LEU A 411 -12.71 4.66 -5.71
C LEU A 411 -12.84 3.32 -6.46
N GLU A 412 -13.14 3.36 -7.76
CA GLU A 412 -13.11 2.22 -8.65
C GLU A 412 -11.69 1.65 -8.78
N SER A 413 -10.66 2.52 -8.79
CA SER A 413 -9.26 2.10 -8.81
C SER A 413 -8.77 1.48 -7.51
N LEU A 414 -9.48 1.62 -6.38
CA LEU A 414 -9.23 0.76 -5.21
C LEU A 414 -9.64 -0.69 -5.49
N ILE A 415 -10.81 -0.88 -6.11
CA ILE A 415 -11.33 -2.22 -6.43
C ILE A 415 -10.43 -2.93 -7.46
N LEU A 416 -10.02 -2.22 -8.51
CA LEU A 416 -9.06 -2.73 -9.50
C LEU A 416 -7.65 -2.91 -8.90
N GLY A 417 -7.29 -2.05 -7.95
CA GLY A 417 -6.03 -2.11 -7.20
C GLY A 417 -5.90 -3.38 -6.37
N ASP A 418 -6.97 -3.91 -5.78
CA ASP A 418 -6.92 -5.15 -4.99
C ASP A 418 -6.48 -6.36 -5.83
N ASP A 419 -6.95 -6.45 -7.08
CA ASP A 419 -6.52 -7.49 -8.03
C ASP A 419 -5.07 -7.31 -8.48
N LEU A 420 -4.67 -6.06 -8.77
CA LEU A 420 -3.33 -5.66 -9.21
C LEU A 420 -2.29 -5.96 -8.12
N LEU A 421 -2.55 -5.51 -6.89
CA LEU A 421 -1.71 -5.76 -5.72
C LEU A 421 -1.70 -7.24 -5.34
N GLY A 422 -2.78 -7.97 -5.59
CA GLY A 422 -2.79 -9.43 -5.50
C GLY A 422 -1.83 -10.11 -6.48
N GLN A 423 -1.71 -9.61 -7.72
CA GLN A 423 -0.68 -10.10 -8.66
C GLN A 423 0.73 -9.66 -8.21
N ALA A 424 0.90 -8.41 -7.75
CA ALA A 424 2.20 -7.91 -7.28
C ALA A 424 2.72 -8.72 -6.08
N MET A 425 1.87 -9.02 -5.10
CA MET A 425 2.23 -9.87 -3.96
C MET A 425 2.51 -11.33 -4.38
N ARG A 426 1.86 -11.84 -5.44
CA ARG A 426 2.23 -13.15 -6.01
C ARG A 426 3.62 -13.11 -6.66
N CYS A 427 4.04 -12.00 -7.26
CA CYS A 427 5.44 -11.81 -7.68
C CYS A 427 6.40 -11.81 -6.47
N VAL A 428 6.03 -11.15 -5.37
CA VAL A 428 6.83 -11.13 -4.13
C VAL A 428 7.04 -12.54 -3.55
N ARG A 429 6.05 -13.44 -3.64
CA ARG A 429 6.22 -14.85 -3.22
C ARG A 429 7.31 -15.60 -3.99
N GLY A 430 7.63 -15.22 -5.23
CA GLY A 430 8.58 -15.95 -6.07
C GLY A 430 8.08 -17.35 -6.48
N ILE A 431 8.98 -18.34 -6.47
CA ILE A 431 8.69 -19.73 -6.82
C ILE A 431 9.24 -20.63 -5.71
N GLU A 432 8.40 -21.54 -5.21
CA GLU A 432 8.75 -22.50 -4.17
C GLU A 432 9.26 -23.80 -4.82
N VAL A 433 10.50 -24.20 -4.49
CA VAL A 433 11.17 -25.36 -5.11
C VAL A 433 11.44 -26.42 -4.04
N THR A 434 10.68 -27.50 -4.10
CA THR A 434 10.75 -28.69 -3.24
C THR A 434 10.51 -29.94 -4.08
N GLU A 435 10.76 -31.14 -3.55
CA GLU A 435 10.44 -32.39 -4.26
C GLU A 435 8.95 -32.46 -4.66
N ASP A 436 8.04 -31.98 -3.81
CA ASP A 436 6.60 -31.94 -4.08
C ASP A 436 6.25 -30.95 -5.20
N THR A 437 6.83 -29.74 -5.22
CA THR A 437 6.56 -28.74 -6.28
C THR A 437 7.28 -29.06 -7.59
N LEU A 438 8.36 -29.84 -7.56
CA LEU A 438 8.98 -30.43 -8.76
C LEU A 438 8.10 -31.53 -9.39
N ALA A 439 7.18 -32.14 -8.65
CA ALA A 439 6.05 -32.92 -9.16
C ALA A 439 6.38 -34.08 -10.15
N LEU A 440 7.59 -34.64 -10.09
CA LEU A 440 8.06 -35.65 -11.05
C LEU A 440 7.21 -36.93 -11.07
N GLU A 441 6.67 -37.35 -9.92
CA GLU A 441 5.73 -38.48 -9.87
C GLU A 441 4.40 -38.15 -10.56
N THR A 442 3.85 -36.95 -10.38
CA THR A 442 2.64 -36.50 -11.08
C THR A 442 2.85 -36.43 -12.59
N MET A 443 4.03 -35.97 -13.03
CA MET A 443 4.41 -36.03 -14.45
C MET A 443 4.46 -37.47 -14.96
N ARG A 444 5.15 -38.37 -14.24
CA ARG A 444 5.26 -39.78 -14.62
C ARG A 444 3.89 -40.45 -14.71
N ALA A 445 3.03 -40.27 -13.72
CA ALA A 445 1.68 -40.83 -13.68
C ALA A 445 0.75 -40.25 -14.77
N THR A 446 0.95 -38.99 -15.16
CA THR A 446 0.12 -38.33 -16.19
C THR A 446 0.57 -38.69 -17.61
N CYS A 447 1.88 -38.84 -17.84
CA CYS A 447 2.46 -39.10 -19.16
C CYS A 447 2.64 -40.60 -19.47
N LEU A 448 2.98 -41.44 -18.49
CA LEU A 448 3.20 -42.89 -18.70
C LEU A 448 1.91 -43.68 -18.44
N GLY A 449 0.94 -43.56 -19.35
CA GLY A 449 -0.34 -44.28 -19.29
C GLY A 449 -1.48 -43.51 -18.62
N GLY A 450 -1.23 -42.28 -18.16
CA GLY A 450 -2.26 -41.34 -17.70
C GLY A 450 -3.05 -40.67 -18.83
N PRO A 451 -3.93 -39.70 -18.51
CA PRO A 451 -4.80 -39.02 -19.47
C PRO A 451 -4.09 -37.96 -20.34
N GLY A 452 -2.76 -37.81 -20.22
CA GLY A 452 -2.00 -36.80 -20.96
C GLY A 452 -2.23 -35.35 -20.52
N HIS A 453 -3.01 -35.10 -19.46
CA HIS A 453 -3.27 -33.76 -18.92
C HIS A 453 -3.41 -33.73 -17.39
N TYR A 454 -3.01 -32.63 -16.76
CA TYR A 454 -3.00 -32.50 -15.29
C TYR A 454 -4.35 -32.11 -14.66
N LEU A 455 -5.31 -31.60 -15.45
CA LEU A 455 -6.57 -30.98 -15.00
C LEU A 455 -7.44 -31.78 -14.00
N GLY A 456 -7.29 -33.11 -13.97
CA GLY A 456 -8.02 -34.02 -13.08
C GLY A 456 -7.19 -34.62 -11.94
N THR A 457 -5.92 -34.25 -11.81
CA THR A 457 -5.00 -34.79 -10.79
C THR A 457 -5.26 -34.16 -9.41
N ASP A 458 -5.16 -34.95 -8.35
CA ASP A 458 -5.39 -34.45 -6.98
C ASP A 458 -4.41 -33.34 -6.59
N GLN A 459 -3.15 -33.38 -7.07
CA GLN A 459 -2.18 -32.30 -6.88
C GLN A 459 -2.60 -30.98 -7.56
N THR A 460 -3.13 -31.04 -8.80
CA THR A 460 -3.67 -29.85 -9.45
C THR A 460 -4.85 -29.29 -8.68
N LEU A 461 -5.69 -30.16 -8.10
CA LEU A 461 -6.84 -29.77 -7.30
C LEU A 461 -6.47 -29.15 -5.95
N SER A 462 -5.43 -29.66 -5.27
CA SER A 462 -4.95 -29.10 -4.00
C SER A 462 -4.25 -27.75 -4.18
N LEU A 463 -3.43 -27.62 -5.23
CA LEU A 463 -2.68 -26.39 -5.51
C LEU A 463 -3.56 -25.23 -6.01
N MET A 464 -4.80 -25.48 -6.47
CA MET A 464 -5.71 -24.42 -6.95
C MET A 464 -5.77 -23.22 -6.01
N GLN A 465 -6.01 -23.46 -4.71
CA GLN A 465 -6.21 -22.38 -3.74
C GLN A 465 -4.92 -21.91 -3.06
N SER A 466 -3.87 -22.73 -3.01
CA SER A 466 -2.63 -22.40 -2.29
C SER A 466 -1.52 -21.83 -3.18
N GLU A 467 -1.57 -22.04 -4.50
CA GLU A 467 -0.50 -21.65 -5.43
C GLU A 467 -0.89 -20.51 -6.38
N TYR A 468 -2.15 -20.48 -6.80
CA TYR A 468 -2.67 -19.52 -7.79
C TYR A 468 -3.46 -18.40 -7.14
N VAL A 469 -3.25 -17.17 -7.62
CA VAL A 469 -4.11 -16.03 -7.29
C VAL A 469 -5.18 -15.87 -8.36
N TYR A 470 -6.45 -15.88 -7.93
CA TYR A 470 -7.61 -15.60 -8.77
C TYR A 470 -8.08 -14.16 -8.52
N PRO A 471 -8.22 -13.33 -9.57
CA PRO A 471 -8.78 -12.00 -9.43
C PRO A 471 -10.28 -12.04 -9.12
N ALA A 472 -10.75 -11.04 -8.39
CA ALA A 472 -12.16 -10.80 -8.06
C ALA A 472 -12.91 -10.06 -9.18
N THR A 473 -12.22 -9.23 -9.98
CA THR A 473 -12.80 -8.43 -11.08
C THR A 473 -12.20 -8.72 -12.44
N ALA A 474 -10.87 -8.93 -12.53
CA ALA A 474 -10.19 -9.11 -13.81
C ALA A 474 -10.63 -10.39 -14.55
N ASN A 475 -11.04 -10.24 -15.81
CA ASN A 475 -11.72 -11.30 -16.53
C ASN A 475 -10.75 -12.35 -17.13
N ARG A 476 -10.99 -13.64 -16.85
CA ARG A 476 -10.21 -14.78 -17.37
C ARG A 476 -11.08 -15.82 -18.12
N HIS A 477 -12.28 -15.45 -18.56
CA HIS A 477 -13.16 -16.33 -19.34
C HIS A 477 -12.65 -16.52 -20.78
N SER A 478 -13.03 -17.61 -21.45
CA SER A 478 -12.86 -17.69 -22.90
C SER A 478 -13.73 -16.65 -23.62
N PRO A 479 -13.40 -16.22 -24.86
CA PRO A 479 -14.18 -15.22 -25.58
C PRO A 479 -15.66 -15.58 -25.70
N LYS A 480 -15.97 -16.86 -25.93
CA LYS A 480 -17.34 -17.37 -25.98
C LYS A 480 -18.06 -17.21 -24.62
N GLU A 481 -17.43 -17.61 -23.53
CA GLU A 481 -18.02 -17.45 -22.18
C GLU A 481 -18.18 -15.98 -21.77
N TRP A 482 -17.30 -15.09 -22.24
CA TRP A 482 -17.44 -13.65 -22.06
C TRP A 482 -18.65 -13.10 -22.82
N GLU A 483 -18.89 -13.54 -24.06
CA GLU A 483 -20.11 -13.20 -24.80
C GLU A 483 -21.38 -13.79 -24.16
N GLU A 484 -21.36 -15.07 -23.77
CA GLU A 484 -22.48 -15.74 -23.09
C GLU A 484 -22.81 -15.11 -21.72
N LYS A 485 -21.83 -14.45 -21.07
CA LYS A 485 -22.03 -13.64 -19.86
C LYS A 485 -22.39 -12.18 -20.12
N GLY A 486 -22.75 -11.82 -21.36
CA GLY A 486 -23.22 -10.47 -21.70
C GLY A 486 -22.12 -9.44 -21.90
N ARG A 487 -20.88 -9.87 -22.21
CA ARG A 487 -19.71 -9.02 -22.47
C ARG A 487 -19.40 -8.04 -21.32
N PRO A 488 -19.21 -8.52 -20.08
CA PRO A 488 -18.99 -7.66 -18.92
C PRO A 488 -17.74 -6.78 -19.10
N ASP A 489 -17.93 -5.48 -18.89
CA ASP A 489 -16.88 -4.47 -18.83
C ASP A 489 -16.21 -4.45 -17.44
N LEU A 490 -14.89 -4.23 -17.42
CA LEU A 490 -14.10 -4.28 -16.19
C LEU A 490 -14.41 -3.11 -15.24
N LEU A 491 -14.61 -1.92 -15.79
CA LEU A 491 -14.84 -0.71 -15.00
C LEU A 491 -16.27 -0.69 -14.45
N ALA A 492 -17.26 -1.08 -15.25
CA ALA A 492 -18.64 -1.28 -14.76
C ALA A 492 -18.73 -2.34 -13.64
N VAL A 493 -17.93 -3.41 -13.71
CA VAL A 493 -17.80 -4.41 -12.62
C VAL A 493 -17.15 -3.80 -11.37
N ALA A 494 -16.12 -2.97 -11.52
CA ALA A 494 -15.50 -2.25 -10.40
C ALA A 494 -16.47 -1.26 -9.73
N THR A 495 -17.21 -0.46 -10.51
CA THR A 495 -18.25 0.44 -10.00
C THR A 495 -19.33 -0.34 -9.26
N ALA A 496 -19.87 -1.41 -9.85
CA ALA A 496 -20.89 -2.24 -9.20
C ALA A 496 -20.39 -2.88 -7.89
N ARG A 497 -19.10 -3.27 -7.81
CA ARG A 497 -18.48 -3.79 -6.59
C ARG A 497 -18.26 -2.70 -5.53
N LYS A 498 -17.88 -1.49 -5.94
CA LYS A 498 -17.78 -0.30 -5.08
C LYS A 498 -19.14 0.03 -4.48
N GLU A 499 -20.19 0.21 -5.29
CA GLU A 499 -21.55 0.49 -4.80
C GLU A 499 -22.07 -0.63 -3.87
N ALA A 500 -21.80 -1.90 -4.16
CA ALA A 500 -22.17 -3.01 -3.28
C ALA A 500 -21.47 -2.98 -1.91
N ILE A 501 -20.25 -2.43 -1.82
CA ILE A 501 -19.56 -2.20 -0.54
C ILE A 501 -20.15 -0.96 0.17
N LEU A 502 -20.48 0.09 -0.58
CA LEU A 502 -21.02 1.34 -0.01
C LEU A 502 -22.51 1.27 0.36
N ALA A 503 -23.23 0.24 -0.07
CA ALA A 503 -24.58 -0.10 0.42
C ALA A 503 -24.57 -0.76 1.82
N ASP A 504 -23.53 -1.52 2.17
CA ASP A 504 -23.37 -2.15 3.49
C ASP A 504 -22.98 -1.11 4.55
N ARG A 505 -23.66 -1.09 5.71
CA ARG A 505 -23.22 -0.26 6.86
C ARG A 505 -21.79 -0.63 7.28
N ALA A 506 -20.93 0.37 7.43
CA ALA A 506 -19.51 0.20 7.77
C ALA A 506 -19.31 -0.75 8.97
N ALA A 507 -18.43 -1.74 8.82
CA ALA A 507 -18.12 -2.72 9.86
C ALA A 507 -17.31 -2.09 11.01
N ALA A 508 -16.43 -1.13 10.67
CA ALA A 508 -15.55 -0.43 11.60
C ALA A 508 -16.22 0.70 12.42
N ARG A 509 -17.49 1.04 12.14
CA ARG A 509 -18.21 2.14 12.78
C ARG A 509 -18.13 2.04 14.32
N PHE A 510 -18.17 3.20 14.97
CA PHE A 510 -18.19 3.25 16.43
C PHE A 510 -19.49 2.68 17.02
N ASP A 511 -19.44 2.33 18.30
CA ASP A 511 -20.66 2.08 19.08
C ASP A 511 -21.52 3.36 19.14
N PRO A 512 -22.86 3.30 19.06
CA PRO A 512 -23.70 4.51 19.06
C PRO A 512 -23.51 5.44 20.27
N ALA A 513 -23.12 4.93 21.43
CA ALA A 513 -22.84 5.77 22.61
C ALA A 513 -21.50 6.51 22.47
N LEU A 514 -20.47 5.86 21.93
CA LEU A 514 -19.19 6.50 21.60
C LEU A 514 -19.37 7.54 20.49
N ASP A 515 -20.15 7.21 19.45
CA ASP A 515 -20.42 8.10 18.33
C ASP A 515 -21.13 9.38 18.78
N ALA A 516 -22.18 9.25 19.60
CA ALA A 516 -22.88 10.38 20.20
C ALA A 516 -21.95 11.27 21.04
N ALA A 517 -21.11 10.67 21.91
CA ALA A 517 -20.17 11.41 22.74
C ALA A 517 -19.09 12.16 21.91
N ILE A 518 -18.61 11.56 20.81
CA ILE A 518 -17.70 12.23 19.88
C ILE A 518 -18.40 13.42 19.19
N ARG A 519 -19.63 13.24 18.71
CA ARG A 519 -20.40 14.28 18.02
C ARG A 519 -20.91 15.39 18.95
N GLU A 520 -21.04 15.13 20.24
CA GLU A 520 -21.31 16.15 21.26
C GLU A 520 -20.06 17.02 21.54
N ARG A 521 -18.87 16.41 21.53
CA ARG A 521 -17.60 17.09 21.83
C ARG A 521 -16.98 17.81 20.63
N PHE A 522 -17.16 17.29 19.42
CA PHE A 522 -16.50 17.77 18.20
C PHE A 522 -17.48 18.02 17.05
N ALA A 523 -17.19 19.05 16.24
CA ALA A 523 -17.96 19.35 15.03
C ALA A 523 -17.69 18.31 13.92
N ILE A 524 -18.41 17.19 13.96
CA ILE A 524 -18.34 16.14 12.94
C ILE A 524 -19.29 16.46 11.78
N HIS A 525 -18.72 16.68 10.59
CA HIS A 525 -19.41 16.99 9.33
C HIS A 525 -19.87 15.74 8.57
N LEU A 526 -19.27 14.58 8.82
CA LEU A 526 -19.75 13.32 8.23
C LEU A 526 -21.17 13.01 8.72
N PRO A 527 -22.12 12.65 7.84
CA PRO A 527 -23.48 12.23 8.23
C PRO A 527 -23.51 11.06 9.23
N ALA A 528 -24.69 10.82 9.83
CA ALA A 528 -24.95 9.78 10.84
C ALA A 528 -25.84 8.65 10.29
#